data_AF-A0A7S4RYL3-F1
#
_entry.id   AF-A0A7S4RYL3-F1
#
_cell.length_a   1.000
_cell.length_b   1.000
_cell.length_c   1.000
_cell.angle_alpha   90.00
_cell.angle_beta   90.00
_cell.angle_gamma   90.00
#
_symmetry.space_group_name_H-M   'P 1'
#
loop_
_entity.id
_entity.type
_entity.pdbx_description
1 polymer ?
#
loop_
_entity_poly.entity_id
_entity_poly.type
_entity_poly.pdbx_seq_one_letter_code
_entity_poly.pdbx_strand_id
1 'polypeptide(L)'
;WQLFRPGQHARTRRGASMADRFADRPNSGEELACMVEIKPDDPEWREVSRLVEERSKQFVRHYGFGLEIKRLRRVLCGRLQREQRRMAEALGSPTLLFHGTSSSSMESILKGGFRLPKGSGMFGRGVYFAHCPLKCVQFASKAAMEGSAWWSALCCLGGCALGCSAGIAGCVTGSVACCCGGCMGACAGGCLGGCAVGGLGCGLACLNENSQQILLCEVFLGNSLTLIFPRDVDPSDDLKRGWLPRLLGARDYNSVYAPGGFLTAVRVAEYIAYEPHQAIPRYVIEFSSVKT
;
A
#
# COMPACT_ATOMS: atom_id res chain seq x y z
N TRP A 1 30.36 -0.63 -63.54
CA TRP A 1 29.40 -1.74 -63.41
C TRP A 1 29.84 -2.67 -62.30
N GLN A 2 29.39 -2.42 -61.06
CA GLN A 2 29.30 -3.43 -60.00
C GLN A 2 28.28 -2.91 -58.98
N LEU A 3 27.37 -3.81 -58.62
CA LEU A 3 26.04 -3.55 -58.08
C LEU A 3 26.05 -3.25 -56.58
N PHE A 4 25.18 -2.30 -56.22
CA PHE A 4 24.59 -2.06 -54.91
C PHE A 4 24.09 -3.37 -54.24
N ARG A 5 24.38 -3.56 -52.95
CA ARG A 5 23.64 -4.45 -52.05
C ARG A 5 22.99 -3.61 -50.93
N PRO A 6 21.67 -3.69 -50.71
CA PRO A 6 21.00 -2.96 -49.65
C PRO A 6 20.94 -3.75 -48.32
N GLY A 7 21.17 -3.03 -47.23
CA GLY A 7 20.37 -3.05 -46.00
C GLY A 7 20.26 -4.36 -45.20
N GLN A 8 21.12 -4.51 -44.18
CA GLN A 8 20.76 -5.30 -43.00
C GLN A 8 20.02 -4.38 -42.00
N HIS A 9 18.74 -4.69 -41.78
CA HIS A 9 17.93 -4.08 -40.73
C HIS A 9 18.46 -4.48 -39.34
N ALA A 10 19.04 -3.52 -38.63
CA ALA A 10 19.30 -3.63 -37.20
C ALA A 10 17.96 -3.72 -36.45
N ARG A 11 17.60 -4.92 -35.98
CA ARG A 11 16.52 -5.12 -35.01
C ARG A 11 16.92 -4.45 -33.70
N THR A 12 16.35 -3.28 -33.43
CA THR A 12 16.34 -2.65 -32.12
C THR A 12 15.60 -3.58 -31.14
N ARG A 13 16.35 -4.18 -30.21
CA ARG A 13 15.76 -4.83 -29.03
C ARG A 13 15.03 -3.74 -28.25
N ARG A 14 13.69 -3.77 -28.26
CA ARG A 14 12.86 -2.98 -27.34
C ARG A 14 13.33 -3.32 -25.93
N GLY A 15 13.88 -2.32 -25.25
CA GLY A 15 14.26 -2.46 -23.85
C GLY A 15 13.01 -2.78 -23.03
N ALA A 16 13.00 -3.92 -22.35
CA ALA A 16 12.08 -4.15 -21.27
C ALA A 16 12.17 -2.96 -20.29
N SER A 17 11.02 -2.49 -19.82
CA SER A 17 10.96 -1.38 -18.88
C SER A 17 11.80 -1.73 -17.65
N MET A 18 12.43 -0.73 -17.03
CA MET A 18 13.25 -0.98 -15.83
C MET A 18 12.41 -1.56 -14.68
N ALA A 19 11.09 -1.34 -14.69
CA ALA A 19 10.13 -1.95 -13.77
C ALA A 19 10.07 -3.49 -13.90
N ASP A 20 10.26 -4.04 -15.11
CA ASP A 20 10.23 -5.50 -15.34
C ASP A 20 11.48 -6.22 -14.83
N ARG A 21 12.59 -5.51 -14.59
CA ARG A 21 13.84 -6.12 -14.10
C ARG A 21 13.83 -6.44 -12.60
N PHE A 22 12.82 -5.98 -11.87
CA PHE A 22 12.70 -6.23 -10.43
C PHE A 22 11.80 -7.42 -10.09
N ALA A 23 11.12 -8.02 -11.09
CA ALA A 23 10.16 -9.08 -10.85
C ALA A 23 10.76 -10.48 -10.61
N ASP A 24 12.06 -10.70 -10.89
CA ASP A 24 12.55 -12.07 -11.13
C ASP A 24 13.86 -12.48 -10.42
N ARG A 25 14.19 -11.87 -9.27
CA ARG A 25 15.27 -12.41 -8.42
C ARG A 25 14.71 -13.16 -7.20
N PRO A 26 14.96 -14.48 -7.06
CA PRO A 26 14.63 -15.21 -5.85
C PRO A 26 15.46 -14.65 -4.69
N ASN A 27 14.75 -14.14 -3.69
CA ASN A 27 15.27 -13.49 -2.50
C ASN A 27 15.84 -14.58 -1.56
N SER A 28 17.15 -14.84 -1.64
CA SER A 28 17.84 -15.66 -0.64
C SER A 28 17.92 -14.89 0.68
N GLY A 29 16.98 -15.14 1.58
CA GLY A 29 17.09 -14.82 3.01
C GLY A 29 16.69 -13.41 3.44
N GLU A 30 15.38 -13.22 3.65
CA GLU A 30 14.79 -12.49 4.79
C GLU A 30 15.50 -11.23 5.35
N GLU A 31 15.81 -10.23 4.53
CA GLU A 31 15.91 -8.84 5.05
C GLU A 31 14.49 -8.25 5.10
N LEU A 32 13.64 -8.87 5.93
CA LEU A 32 12.34 -8.32 6.32
C LEU A 32 12.56 -6.94 6.92
N ALA A 33 11.67 -5.99 6.63
CA ALA A 33 11.69 -4.68 7.26
C ALA A 33 11.51 -4.86 8.78
N CYS A 34 12.63 -4.96 9.49
CA CYS A 34 12.64 -5.01 10.93
C CYS A 34 12.11 -3.65 11.42
N MET A 35 11.07 -3.68 12.24
CA MET A 35 10.53 -2.48 12.86
C MET A 35 11.05 -2.40 14.29
N VAL A 36 11.38 -1.19 14.73
CA VAL A 36 11.76 -0.94 16.13
C VAL A 36 10.64 -0.17 16.80
N GLU A 37 10.13 -0.71 17.91
CA GLU A 37 9.17 0.00 18.74
C GLU A 37 9.84 1.20 19.40
N ILE A 38 9.21 2.36 19.25
CA ILE A 38 9.65 3.62 19.84
C ILE A 38 8.89 3.81 21.14
N LYS A 39 9.61 4.07 22.23
CA LYS A 39 9.00 4.23 23.55
C LYS A 39 8.36 5.62 23.71
N PRO A 40 7.31 5.77 24.53
CA PRO A 40 6.64 7.07 24.73
C PRO A 40 7.53 8.21 25.26
N ASP A 41 8.61 7.89 25.97
CA ASP A 41 9.59 8.84 26.49
C ASP A 41 10.63 9.28 25.45
N ASP A 42 10.70 8.61 24.30
CA ASP A 42 11.62 8.91 23.21
C ASP A 42 11.26 10.26 22.52
N PRO A 43 12.24 11.13 22.22
CA PRO A 43 12.00 12.36 21.44
C PRO A 43 11.29 12.11 20.10
N GLU A 44 11.58 10.99 19.43
CA GLU A 44 10.95 10.59 18.16
C GLU A 44 9.44 10.33 18.34
N TRP A 45 9.03 9.74 19.47
CA TRP A 45 7.61 9.58 19.82
C TRP A 45 6.93 10.93 19.97
N ARG A 46 7.56 11.87 20.69
CA ARG A 46 7.01 13.22 20.92
C ARG A 46 6.81 13.97 19.61
N GLU A 47 7.77 13.87 18.69
CA GLU A 47 7.68 14.53 17.38
C GLU A 47 6.54 13.97 16.53
N VAL A 48 6.42 12.64 16.42
CA VAL A 48 5.32 12.02 15.66
C VAL A 48 3.97 12.29 16.32
N SER A 49 3.88 12.22 17.65
CA SER A 49 2.65 12.52 18.40
C SER A 49 2.20 13.95 18.18
N ARG A 50 3.12 14.92 18.29
CA ARG A 50 2.84 16.33 18.01
C ARG A 50 2.36 16.52 16.57
N LEU A 51 3.01 15.87 15.61
CA LEU A 51 2.62 15.96 14.19
C LEU A 51 1.20 15.42 13.97
N VAL A 52 0.84 14.28 14.58
CA VAL A 52 -0.50 13.70 14.51
C VAL A 52 -1.52 14.63 15.15
N GLU A 53 -1.24 15.18 16.32
CA GLU A 53 -2.14 16.09 17.04
C GLU A 53 -2.37 17.39 16.25
N GLU A 54 -1.29 18.10 15.88
CA GLU A 54 -1.34 19.37 15.16
C GLU A 54 -2.14 19.25 13.86
N ARG A 55 -1.91 18.18 13.09
CA ARG A 55 -2.56 17.95 11.79
C ARG A 55 -3.96 17.35 11.91
N SER A 56 -4.34 16.82 13.08
CA SER A 56 -5.72 16.39 13.38
C SER A 56 -6.59 17.55 13.81
N LYS A 57 -6.05 18.50 14.59
CA LYS A 57 -6.80 19.56 15.29
C LYS A 57 -7.79 20.32 14.41
N GLN A 58 -7.42 20.63 13.18
CA GLN A 58 -8.26 21.38 12.23
C GLN A 58 -9.45 20.56 11.70
N PHE A 59 -9.39 19.24 11.78
CA PHE A 59 -10.35 18.34 11.14
C PHE A 59 -11.13 17.46 12.13
N VAL A 60 -10.86 17.54 13.43
CA VAL A 60 -11.59 16.79 14.47
C VAL A 60 -13.10 16.98 14.34
N ARG A 61 -13.57 18.23 14.22
CA ARG A 61 -15.02 18.52 14.03
C ARG A 61 -15.57 17.98 12.72
N HIS A 62 -14.73 17.93 11.67
CA HIS A 62 -15.15 17.42 10.37
C HIS A 62 -15.36 15.90 10.39
N TYR A 63 -14.51 15.16 11.11
CA TYR A 63 -14.57 13.70 11.19
C TYR A 63 -15.34 13.18 12.41
N GLY A 64 -15.55 13.98 13.45
CA GLY A 64 -16.28 13.61 14.67
C GLY A 64 -15.49 12.73 15.64
N PHE A 65 -14.17 12.63 15.45
CA PHE A 65 -13.28 11.88 16.33
C PHE A 65 -11.85 12.43 16.26
N GLY A 66 -11.07 12.13 17.30
CA GLY A 66 -9.62 12.32 17.39
C GLY A 66 -8.85 11.00 17.32
N LEU A 67 -7.53 11.10 17.39
CA LEU A 67 -6.61 9.96 17.36
C LEU A 67 -5.74 9.93 18.60
N GLU A 68 -5.64 8.75 19.20
CA GLU A 68 -4.69 8.46 20.26
C GLU A 68 -3.72 7.37 19.79
N ILE A 69 -2.42 7.67 19.82
CA ILE A 69 -1.37 6.72 19.42
C ILE A 69 -1.21 5.69 20.55
N LYS A 70 -1.34 4.41 20.20
CA LYS A 70 -1.15 3.27 21.12
C LYS A 70 0.22 2.68 21.00
N ARG A 71 0.74 2.54 19.77
CA ARG A 71 2.12 2.12 19.51
C ARG A 71 2.68 2.87 18.31
N LEU A 72 3.98 3.15 18.38
CA LEU A 72 4.74 3.76 17.31
C LEU A 72 5.92 2.85 17.00
N ARG A 73 6.08 2.52 15.72
CA ARG A 73 7.19 1.70 15.27
C ARG A 73 7.90 2.40 14.13
N ARG A 74 9.22 2.51 14.24
CA ARG A 74 10.09 2.98 13.18
C ARG A 74 10.39 1.83 12.23
N VAL A 75 10.19 2.07 10.94
CA VAL A 75 10.54 1.12 9.88
C VAL A 75 12.04 1.25 9.62
N LEU A 76 12.80 0.16 9.85
CA LEU A 76 14.22 0.16 9.47
C LEU A 76 14.31 0.06 7.94
N CYS A 77 15.07 0.99 7.36
CA CYS A 77 15.28 1.01 5.92
C CYS A 77 16.18 -0.17 5.53
N GLY A 78 15.61 -1.21 4.92
CA GLY A 78 16.35 -2.25 4.22
C GLY A 78 16.98 -1.72 2.94
N ARG A 79 17.65 -2.60 2.19
CA ARG A 79 18.33 -2.22 0.94
C ARG A 79 17.40 -1.55 -0.07
N LEU A 80 16.20 -2.10 -0.26
CA LEU A 80 15.22 -1.57 -1.21
C LEU A 80 14.79 -0.13 -0.87
N GLN A 81 14.44 0.15 0.40
CA GLN A 81 14.03 1.50 0.79
C GLN A 81 15.18 2.51 0.65
N ARG A 82 16.44 2.10 0.89
CA ARG A 82 17.62 2.96 0.67
C ARG A 82 17.81 3.30 -0.81
N GLU A 83 17.63 2.33 -1.69
CA GLU A 83 17.71 2.55 -3.15
C GLU A 83 16.55 3.44 -3.64
N GLN A 84 15.32 3.20 -3.18
CA GLN A 84 14.16 4.04 -3.49
C GLN A 84 14.37 5.49 -3.04
N ARG A 85 14.83 5.69 -1.80
CA ARG A 85 15.19 7.01 -1.27
C ARG A 85 16.22 7.71 -2.16
N ARG A 86 17.32 7.04 -2.50
CA ARG A 86 18.38 7.61 -3.35
C ARG A 86 17.84 8.05 -4.71
N MET A 87 16.92 7.30 -5.30
CA MET A 87 16.27 7.69 -6.56
C MET A 87 15.37 8.91 -6.37
N ALA A 88 14.62 8.94 -5.28
CA ALA A 88 13.64 9.97 -4.99
C ALA A 88 14.28 11.31 -4.55
N GLU A 89 15.48 11.29 -3.97
CA GLU A 89 16.23 12.48 -3.56
C GLU A 89 16.52 13.46 -4.72
N ALA A 90 16.55 12.96 -5.96
CA ALA A 90 16.63 13.81 -7.16
C ALA A 90 15.44 14.77 -7.33
N LEU A 91 14.31 14.48 -6.66
CA LEU A 91 13.10 15.30 -6.65
C LEU A 91 13.11 16.37 -5.53
N GLY A 92 14.09 16.36 -4.63
CA GLY A 92 14.22 17.32 -3.53
C GLY A 92 13.96 16.71 -2.15
N SER A 93 13.64 17.55 -1.17
CA SER A 93 13.38 17.11 0.21
C SER A 93 12.00 16.43 0.34
N PRO A 94 11.89 15.37 1.16
CA PRO A 94 10.62 14.69 1.36
C PRO A 94 9.65 15.52 2.20
N THR A 95 8.35 15.33 1.95
CA THR A 95 7.27 15.77 2.83
C THR A 95 6.76 14.59 3.63
N LEU A 96 6.61 14.74 4.95
CA LEU A 96 5.97 13.72 5.78
C LEU A 96 4.46 13.75 5.55
N LEU A 97 3.89 12.64 5.06
CA LEU A 97 2.46 12.49 4.78
C LEU A 97 1.92 11.16 5.28
N PHE A 98 0.63 11.12 5.61
CA PHE A 98 -0.03 9.90 6.07
C PHE A 98 -0.60 9.09 4.92
N HIS A 99 -0.61 7.77 5.08
CA HIS A 99 -1.23 6.83 4.17
C HIS A 99 -2.05 5.81 4.97
N GLY A 100 -3.32 5.68 4.62
CA GLY A 100 -4.21 4.66 5.17
C GLY A 100 -4.38 3.51 4.20
N THR A 101 -4.24 2.28 4.68
CA THR A 101 -4.37 1.06 3.87
C THR A 101 -4.66 -0.13 4.79
N SER A 102 -4.95 -1.30 4.20
CA SER A 102 -5.18 -2.54 4.95
C SER A 102 -3.92 -3.04 5.64
N SER A 103 -4.04 -3.81 6.72
CA SER A 103 -2.88 -4.45 7.37
C SER A 103 -2.10 -5.34 6.39
N SER A 104 -2.79 -6.09 5.52
CA SER A 104 -2.16 -6.93 4.49
C SER A 104 -1.42 -6.13 3.40
N SER A 105 -1.98 -4.99 2.99
CA SER A 105 -1.36 -4.07 2.03
C SER A 105 -0.20 -3.34 2.67
N MET A 106 -0.33 -2.94 3.94
CA MET A 106 0.74 -2.36 4.74
C MET A 106 1.92 -3.31 4.83
N GLU A 107 1.69 -4.58 5.15
CA GLU A 107 2.74 -5.60 5.20
C GLU A 107 3.44 -5.75 3.85
N SER A 108 2.66 -5.77 2.76
CA SER A 108 3.19 -5.81 1.40
C SER A 108 4.04 -4.56 1.07
N ILE A 109 3.63 -3.38 1.54
CA ILE A 109 4.36 -2.12 1.38
C ILE A 109 5.65 -2.13 2.20
N LEU A 110 5.61 -2.62 3.44
CA LEU A 110 6.80 -2.71 4.29
C LEU A 110 7.83 -3.68 3.71
N LYS A 111 7.39 -4.79 3.12
CA LYS A 111 8.25 -5.80 2.49
C LYS A 111 8.84 -5.34 1.15
N GLY A 112 8.00 -4.78 0.27
CA GLY A 112 8.34 -4.57 -1.14
C GLY A 112 8.25 -3.12 -1.62
N GLY A 113 8.00 -2.18 -0.72
CA GLY A 113 7.67 -0.80 -1.08
C GLY A 113 6.27 -0.65 -1.67
N PHE A 114 5.91 0.58 -2.02
CA PHE A 114 4.63 0.87 -2.66
C PHE A 114 4.52 0.24 -4.05
N ARG A 115 3.29 0.05 -4.51
CA ARG A 115 2.94 -0.37 -5.87
C ARG A 115 1.76 0.48 -6.35
N LEU A 116 1.69 0.73 -7.66
CA LEU A 116 0.54 1.45 -8.22
C LEU A 116 -0.72 0.57 -8.15
N PRO A 117 -1.88 1.17 -7.86
CA PRO A 117 -3.14 0.42 -7.82
C PRO A 117 -3.54 -0.05 -9.22
N LYS A 118 -4.29 -1.17 -9.28
CA LYS A 118 -4.85 -1.67 -10.55
C LYS A 118 -5.92 -0.75 -11.12
N GLY A 119 -6.76 -0.18 -10.25
CA GLY A 119 -7.81 0.78 -10.59
C GLY A 119 -7.40 2.23 -10.38
N SER A 120 -8.03 3.16 -11.08
CA SER A 120 -7.84 4.60 -10.91
C SER A 120 -8.64 5.14 -9.71
N GLY A 121 -8.03 6.09 -8.99
CA GLY A 121 -8.74 6.96 -8.06
C GLY A 121 -9.20 8.25 -8.75
N MET A 122 -9.58 9.25 -7.95
CA MET A 122 -10.06 10.57 -8.42
C MET A 122 -9.07 11.33 -9.31
N PHE A 123 -7.79 10.99 -9.20
CA PHE A 123 -6.64 11.60 -9.86
C PHE A 123 -5.79 10.54 -10.59
N GLY A 124 -6.41 9.45 -11.03
CA GLY A 124 -5.74 8.37 -11.76
C GLY A 124 -5.05 7.32 -10.90
N ARG A 125 -4.16 6.56 -11.53
CA ARG A 125 -3.50 5.37 -10.94
C ARG A 125 -2.25 5.74 -10.14
N GLY A 126 -2.43 6.49 -9.07
CA GLY A 126 -1.36 6.91 -8.16
C GLY A 126 -1.51 6.37 -6.74
N VAL A 127 -0.47 6.55 -5.93
CA VAL A 127 -0.48 6.29 -4.50
C VAL A 127 -0.91 7.56 -3.77
N TYR A 128 -1.98 7.44 -2.98
CA TYR A 128 -2.63 8.58 -2.33
C TYR A 128 -2.12 8.79 -0.91
N PHE A 129 -1.82 10.04 -0.60
CA PHE A 129 -1.39 10.48 0.72
C PHE A 129 -2.22 11.66 1.18
N ALA A 130 -2.32 11.86 2.49
CA ALA A 130 -2.99 13.02 3.07
C ALA A 130 -2.10 13.70 4.10
N HIS A 131 -2.27 15.02 4.23
CA HIS A 131 -1.65 15.75 5.32
C HIS A 131 -2.34 15.44 6.66
N CYS A 132 -3.66 15.23 6.67
CA CYS A 132 -4.42 14.94 7.88
C CYS A 132 -4.46 13.41 8.14
N PRO A 133 -4.08 12.94 9.34
CA PRO A 133 -4.16 11.52 9.67
C PRO A 133 -5.60 11.02 9.80
N LEU A 134 -6.56 11.86 10.25
CA LEU A 134 -7.98 11.49 10.40
C LEU A 134 -8.62 11.01 9.09
N LYS A 135 -8.20 11.59 7.96
CA LYS A 135 -8.62 11.15 6.63
C LYS A 135 -8.17 9.72 6.31
N CYS A 136 -6.96 9.36 6.70
CA CYS A 136 -6.37 8.06 6.42
C CYS A 136 -7.05 6.92 7.20
N VAL A 137 -7.65 7.23 8.35
CA VAL A 137 -8.38 6.25 9.19
C VAL A 137 -9.50 5.55 8.40
N GLN A 138 -10.18 6.27 7.51
CA GLN A 138 -11.26 5.71 6.69
C GLN A 138 -10.77 4.58 5.76
N PHE A 139 -9.51 4.63 5.33
CA PHE A 139 -8.89 3.64 4.46
C PHE A 139 -8.23 2.51 5.26
N ALA A 140 -7.76 2.80 6.48
CA ALA A 140 -7.30 1.77 7.40
C ALA A 140 -8.45 0.85 7.87
N SER A 141 -9.63 1.43 8.11
CA SER A 141 -10.77 0.72 8.71
C SER A 141 -11.56 -0.13 7.73
N LYS A 142 -11.78 0.35 6.50
CA LYS A 142 -12.56 -0.38 5.47
C LYS A 142 -11.97 -1.76 5.16
N ALA A 143 -10.65 -1.87 5.22
CA ALA A 143 -9.99 -3.13 4.90
C ALA A 143 -9.89 -4.11 6.07
N ALA A 144 -10.09 -3.67 7.31
CA ALA A 144 -10.23 -4.58 8.46
C ALA A 144 -11.56 -5.37 8.38
N MET A 145 -12.60 -4.81 7.78
CA MET A 145 -13.89 -5.50 7.63
C MET A 145 -13.91 -6.51 6.48
N GLU A 146 -13.16 -6.28 5.40
CA GLU A 146 -13.09 -7.21 4.25
C GLU A 146 -12.39 -8.55 4.59
N GLY A 147 -11.61 -8.60 5.67
CA GLY A 147 -11.03 -9.84 6.21
C GLY A 147 -11.93 -10.61 7.19
N SER A 148 -13.04 -10.01 7.64
CA SER A 148 -13.94 -10.66 8.60
C SER A 148 -15.00 -11.49 7.86
N ALA A 149 -14.80 -12.83 7.81
CA ALA A 149 -15.69 -14.00 7.67
C ALA A 149 -17.14 -13.93 7.08
N TRP A 150 -17.67 -12.80 6.64
CA TRP A 150 -19.04 -12.64 6.14
C TRP A 150 -19.19 -13.02 4.65
N TRP A 151 -18.10 -13.00 3.87
CA TRP A 151 -18.13 -13.51 2.49
C TRP A 151 -18.31 -15.03 2.41
N SER A 152 -17.80 -15.79 3.39
CA SER A 152 -18.05 -17.23 3.48
C SER A 152 -19.50 -17.55 3.87
N ALA A 153 -20.15 -16.69 4.68
CA ALA A 153 -21.56 -16.86 5.02
C ALA A 153 -22.49 -16.53 3.84
N LEU A 154 -22.15 -15.56 2.99
CA LEU A 154 -22.95 -15.22 1.82
C LEU A 154 -22.80 -16.21 0.65
N CYS A 155 -21.63 -16.85 0.51
CA CYS A 155 -21.46 -17.93 -0.48
C CYS A 155 -22.20 -19.23 -0.09
N CYS A 156 -22.34 -19.53 1.20
CA CYS A 156 -23.09 -20.70 1.66
C CYS A 156 -24.62 -20.51 1.58
N LEU A 157 -25.12 -19.27 1.62
CA LEU A 157 -26.57 -18.98 1.53
C LEU A 157 -27.07 -18.74 0.10
N GLY A 158 -26.18 -18.47 -0.86
CA GLY A 158 -26.53 -18.21 -2.26
C GLY A 158 -26.40 -19.39 -3.24
N GLY A 159 -25.94 -20.57 -2.77
CA GLY A 159 -25.46 -21.66 -3.64
C GLY A 159 -26.20 -23.00 -3.61
N CYS A 160 -27.38 -23.11 -2.97
CA CYS A 160 -28.11 -24.38 -2.87
C CYS A 160 -29.46 -24.42 -3.63
N ALA A 161 -29.72 -23.47 -4.53
CA ALA A 161 -31.02 -23.38 -5.19
C ALA A 161 -30.93 -23.48 -6.72
N LEU A 162 -30.27 -24.51 -7.27
CA LEU A 162 -30.49 -25.01 -8.63
C LEU A 162 -29.88 -26.43 -8.80
N GLY A 163 -30.72 -27.46 -8.68
CA GLY A 163 -30.58 -28.70 -9.47
C GLY A 163 -29.81 -29.88 -8.88
N CYS A 164 -30.34 -30.54 -7.83
CA CYS A 164 -30.10 -31.96 -7.59
C CYS A 164 -31.38 -32.74 -7.85
N SER A 165 -31.57 -33.20 -9.08
CA SER A 165 -32.62 -34.15 -9.44
C SER A 165 -32.20 -35.57 -9.04
N ALA A 166 -32.92 -36.10 -8.05
CA ALA A 166 -33.28 -37.50 -7.81
C ALA A 166 -32.28 -38.60 -8.24
N GLY A 167 -31.62 -39.18 -7.22
CA GLY A 167 -31.08 -40.54 -7.25
C GLY A 167 -31.21 -41.14 -5.84
N ILE A 168 -32.18 -42.02 -5.65
CA ILE A 168 -32.47 -42.71 -4.39
C ILE A 168 -31.46 -43.84 -4.21
N ALA A 169 -30.59 -43.75 -3.20
CA ALA A 169 -30.04 -44.91 -2.46
C ALA A 169 -29.39 -44.40 -1.17
N GLY A 170 -29.80 -44.98 -0.04
CA GLY A 170 -29.60 -44.43 1.30
C GLY A 170 -28.16 -44.31 1.79
N CYS A 171 -27.96 -43.35 2.69
CA CYS A 171 -26.85 -43.35 3.63
C CYS A 171 -27.33 -42.88 5.01
N VAL A 172 -27.10 -43.74 5.98
CA VAL A 172 -27.40 -43.61 7.41
C VAL A 172 -26.34 -42.72 8.05
N THR A 173 -26.80 -41.80 8.91
CA THR A 173 -26.08 -41.03 9.94
C THR A 173 -24.55 -40.88 9.80
N GLY A 174 -24.08 -39.66 9.54
CA GLY A 174 -22.69 -39.30 9.78
C GLY A 174 -22.27 -38.03 9.05
N SER A 175 -21.76 -37.06 9.81
CA SER A 175 -21.19 -35.77 9.40
C SER A 175 -20.69 -35.68 7.95
N VAL A 176 -21.25 -34.76 7.18
CA VAL A 176 -20.73 -34.41 5.86
C VAL A 176 -19.75 -33.24 6.02
N ALA A 177 -18.47 -33.59 5.93
CA ALA A 177 -17.41 -32.66 5.56
C ALA A 177 -17.63 -32.20 4.11
N CYS A 178 -17.65 -30.88 3.88
CA CYS A 178 -17.55 -30.32 2.54
C CYS A 178 -16.16 -30.62 1.96
N CYS A 179 -16.12 -31.49 0.96
CA CYS A 179 -14.96 -31.72 0.10
C CYS A 179 -14.80 -30.54 -0.87
N CYS A 180 -13.93 -29.57 -0.54
CA CYS A 180 -13.27 -28.78 -1.56
C CYS A 180 -11.97 -29.50 -1.92
N GLY A 181 -11.96 -30.14 -3.10
CA GLY A 181 -10.82 -30.85 -3.63
C GLY A 181 -9.64 -29.91 -3.93
N GLY A 182 -8.44 -30.38 -3.61
CA GLY A 182 -7.19 -29.78 -4.07
C GLY A 182 -6.14 -29.50 -3.00
N CYS A 183 -5.81 -30.47 -2.15
CA CYS A 183 -4.49 -30.58 -1.49
C CYS A 183 -4.39 -31.93 -0.77
N MET A 184 -4.20 -33.01 -1.53
CA MET A 184 -3.71 -34.28 -0.96
C MET A 184 -2.20 -34.35 -1.15
N GLY A 185 -1.47 -33.84 -0.16
CA GLY A 185 -0.08 -34.13 0.11
C GLY A 185 0.02 -34.53 1.59
N ALA A 186 0.41 -35.78 1.83
CA ALA A 186 0.29 -36.50 3.08
C ALA A 186 1.00 -35.83 4.28
N CYS A 187 0.31 -35.81 5.43
CA CYS A 187 0.91 -35.84 6.76
C CYS A 187 -0.02 -36.62 7.71
N ALA A 188 0.03 -37.95 7.61
CA ALA A 188 -0.45 -38.84 8.65
C ALA A 188 0.75 -39.22 9.52
N GLY A 189 0.82 -38.66 10.73
CA GLY A 189 1.85 -38.94 11.71
C GLY A 189 1.66 -38.06 12.93
N GLY A 190 1.09 -38.63 13.99
CA GLY A 190 0.86 -37.93 15.24
C GLY A 190 2.16 -37.48 15.89
N CYS A 191 2.18 -36.23 16.38
CA CYS A 191 3.17 -35.74 17.32
C CYS A 191 2.45 -35.30 18.60
N LEU A 192 2.23 -36.25 19.49
CA LEU A 192 2.20 -36.00 20.94
C LEU A 192 3.66 -36.04 21.40
N GLY A 193 4.28 -34.88 21.61
CA GLY A 193 5.67 -34.80 22.06
C GLY A 193 6.26 -33.43 21.75
N GLY A 194 6.80 -32.78 22.78
CA GLY A 194 7.10 -31.35 22.78
C GLY A 194 8.10 -30.90 21.71
N CYS A 195 7.79 -29.76 21.09
CA CYS A 195 8.76 -28.94 20.38
C CYS A 195 9.27 -27.85 21.32
N ALA A 196 10.25 -28.22 22.15
CA ALA A 196 11.21 -27.29 22.73
C ALA A 196 12.54 -27.47 22.00
N VAL A 197 12.62 -27.02 20.74
CA VAL A 197 13.90 -26.79 20.06
C VAL A 197 13.71 -25.67 19.04
N GLY A 198 14.58 -24.68 19.10
CA GLY A 198 14.48 -23.39 18.43
C GLY A 198 14.19 -23.45 16.94
N GLY A 199 13.03 -22.93 16.57
CA GLY A 199 12.74 -22.45 15.23
C GLY A 199 12.79 -20.93 15.24
N LEU A 200 13.60 -20.36 14.36
CA LEU A 200 13.57 -18.95 13.97
C LEU A 200 12.12 -18.57 13.62
N GLY A 201 11.42 -18.03 14.59
CA GLY A 201 10.08 -17.48 14.41
C GLY A 201 10.19 -16.30 13.47
N CYS A 202 9.65 -16.50 12.27
CA CYS A 202 9.32 -15.47 11.30
C CYS A 202 8.85 -14.19 12.02
N GLY A 203 9.65 -13.10 11.91
CA GLY A 203 9.39 -11.78 12.49
C GLY A 203 8.21 -11.03 11.85
N LEU A 204 7.21 -11.79 11.39
CA LEU A 204 6.04 -11.35 10.65
C LEU A 204 4.80 -11.20 11.53
N ALA A 205 4.82 -11.79 12.73
CA ALA A 205 3.75 -11.67 13.73
C ALA A 205 3.68 -10.28 14.41
N CYS A 206 4.14 -9.22 13.73
CA CYS A 206 4.22 -7.89 14.31
C CYS A 206 2.98 -7.03 14.03
N LEU A 207 2.24 -7.25 12.94
CA LEU A 207 1.02 -6.48 12.68
C LEU A 207 -0.17 -7.21 13.29
N ASN A 208 -0.84 -6.57 14.25
CA ASN A 208 -2.09 -7.09 14.81
C ASN A 208 -3.23 -6.81 13.82
N GLU A 209 -3.85 -7.86 13.28
CA GLU A 209 -4.95 -7.76 12.30
C GLU A 209 -6.17 -7.01 12.87
N ASN A 210 -6.32 -6.99 14.19
CA ASN A 210 -7.44 -6.35 14.87
C ASN A 210 -7.17 -4.90 15.29
N SER A 211 -5.98 -4.35 15.03
CA SER A 211 -5.67 -2.97 15.37
C SER A 211 -5.65 -2.04 14.17
N GLN A 212 -6.17 -0.83 14.36
CA GLN A 212 -6.18 0.19 13.32
C GLN A 212 -4.78 0.79 13.20
N GLN A 213 -4.27 0.81 11.97
CA GLN A 213 -2.90 1.26 11.69
C GLN A 213 -2.86 2.18 10.47
N ILE A 214 -2.00 3.19 10.51
CA ILE A 214 -1.67 4.05 9.36
C ILE A 214 -0.15 4.15 9.22
N LEU A 215 0.30 4.45 8.00
CA LEU A 215 1.70 4.75 7.73
C LEU A 215 1.94 6.25 7.78
N LEU A 216 3.05 6.66 8.36
CA LEU A 216 3.65 7.99 8.15
C LEU A 216 4.85 7.81 7.21
N CYS A 217 4.77 8.43 6.05
CA CYS A 217 5.70 8.21 4.94
C CYS A 217 6.47 9.49 4.64
N GLU A 218 7.71 9.34 4.20
CA GLU A 218 8.42 10.39 3.50
C GLU A 218 8.08 10.32 2.01
N VAL A 219 7.52 11.40 1.49
CA VAL A 219 7.02 11.48 0.11
C VAL A 219 7.74 12.60 -0.65
N PHE A 220 8.44 12.22 -1.71
CA PHE A 220 9.22 13.08 -2.58
C PHE A 220 8.36 13.58 -3.74
N LEU A 221 7.71 14.73 -3.51
CA LEU A 221 6.69 15.25 -4.41
C LEU A 221 7.26 15.92 -5.67
N GLY A 222 8.50 16.42 -5.63
CA GLY A 222 9.07 17.19 -6.74
C GLY A 222 8.21 18.39 -7.11
N ASN A 223 8.02 18.64 -8.40
CA ASN A 223 7.08 19.65 -8.87
C ASN A 223 5.67 19.06 -8.89
N SER A 224 4.76 19.56 -8.05
CA SER A 224 3.38 19.10 -8.04
C SER A 224 2.50 19.86 -9.03
N LEU A 225 1.68 19.13 -9.79
CA LEU A 225 0.57 19.68 -10.57
C LEU A 225 -0.63 19.89 -9.63
N THR A 226 -1.12 21.13 -9.51
CA THR A 226 -2.30 21.42 -8.68
C THR A 226 -3.59 21.15 -9.45
N LEU A 227 -4.43 20.24 -8.94
CA LEU A 227 -5.73 19.92 -9.53
C LEU A 227 -6.86 20.18 -8.54
N ILE A 228 -7.78 21.08 -8.90
CA ILE A 228 -8.93 21.45 -8.06
C ILE A 228 -10.14 20.55 -8.32
N PHE A 229 -10.21 19.89 -9.48
CA PHE A 229 -11.31 19.01 -9.89
C PHE A 229 -10.81 17.59 -10.19
N PRO A 230 -11.65 16.55 -10.00
CA PRO A 230 -11.31 15.18 -10.38
C PRO A 230 -10.91 15.08 -11.86
N ARG A 231 -9.87 14.31 -12.14
CA ARG A 231 -9.41 14.01 -13.50
C ARG A 231 -8.64 12.71 -13.47
N ASP A 232 -8.95 11.77 -14.35
CA ASP A 232 -8.11 10.58 -14.50
C ASP A 232 -6.77 11.01 -15.13
N VAL A 233 -5.73 11.13 -14.31
CA VAL A 233 -4.41 11.63 -14.73
C VAL A 233 -3.60 10.47 -15.29
N ASP A 234 -3.14 10.61 -16.53
CA ASP A 234 -2.11 9.74 -17.09
C ASP A 234 -0.72 10.38 -16.89
N PRO A 235 0.14 9.83 -16.00
CA PRO A 235 1.43 10.43 -15.72
C PRO A 235 2.39 10.50 -16.93
N SER A 236 2.20 9.70 -17.98
CA SER A 236 3.07 9.80 -19.17
C SER A 236 2.83 11.07 -19.98
N ASP A 237 1.60 11.58 -19.95
CA ASP A 237 1.15 12.69 -20.79
C ASP A 237 0.79 13.92 -19.96
N ASP A 238 -0.06 13.77 -18.94
CA ASP A 238 -0.64 14.89 -18.19
C ASP A 238 0.36 15.60 -17.25
N LEU A 239 1.43 14.91 -16.85
CA LEU A 239 2.50 15.50 -16.04
C LEU A 239 3.59 16.18 -16.90
N LYS A 240 3.52 16.05 -18.22
CA LYS A 240 4.42 16.74 -19.15
C LYS A 240 3.96 18.17 -19.33
N ARG A 241 4.90 19.11 -19.25
CA ARG A 241 4.61 20.48 -19.68
C ARG A 241 4.66 20.58 -21.20
N GLY A 242 3.85 21.49 -21.74
CA GLY A 242 3.92 21.88 -23.14
C GLY A 242 5.33 22.38 -23.52
N TRP A 243 5.63 22.36 -24.82
CA TRP A 243 6.95 22.70 -25.35
C TRP A 243 7.43 24.11 -24.95
N LEU A 244 6.53 25.10 -24.96
CA LEU A 244 6.88 26.50 -24.71
C LEU A 244 7.40 26.73 -23.27
N PRO A 245 6.70 26.29 -22.20
CA PRO A 245 7.26 26.32 -20.84
C PRO A 245 8.58 25.55 -20.70
N ARG A 246 8.73 24.40 -21.37
CA ARG A 246 9.97 23.61 -21.30
C ARG A 246 11.15 24.34 -21.96
N LEU A 247 10.90 25.07 -23.04
CA LEU A 247 11.91 25.93 -23.68
C LEU A 247 12.37 27.05 -22.74
N LEU A 248 11.48 27.54 -21.87
CA LEU A 248 11.79 28.51 -20.81
C LEU A 248 12.40 27.86 -19.55
N GLY A 249 12.77 26.58 -19.61
CA GLY A 249 13.40 25.85 -18.51
C GLY A 249 12.45 25.33 -17.43
N ALA A 250 11.13 25.42 -17.63
CA ALA A 250 10.17 24.84 -16.69
C ALA A 250 10.26 23.31 -16.72
N ARG A 251 10.38 22.71 -15.54
CA ARG A 251 10.43 21.25 -15.36
C ARG A 251 9.03 20.64 -15.44
N ASP A 252 8.96 19.40 -15.92
CA ASP A 252 7.76 18.56 -15.85
C ASP A 252 7.33 18.37 -14.38
N TYR A 253 6.07 17.94 -14.21
CA TYR A 253 5.52 17.60 -12.90
C TYR A 253 5.90 16.16 -12.50
N ASN A 254 5.92 15.90 -11.21
CA ASN A 254 6.29 14.59 -10.63
C ASN A 254 5.19 14.01 -9.73
N SER A 255 4.22 14.82 -9.34
CA SER A 255 3.12 14.42 -8.47
C SER A 255 1.92 15.33 -8.71
N VAL A 256 0.77 14.97 -8.14
CA VAL A 256 -0.41 15.84 -8.09
C VAL A 256 -0.66 16.29 -6.66
N TYR A 257 -1.01 17.56 -6.52
CA TYR A 257 -1.52 18.16 -5.30
C TYR A 257 -2.99 18.53 -5.51
N ALA A 258 -3.89 17.96 -4.72
CA ALA A 258 -5.30 18.29 -4.73
C ALA A 258 -5.63 19.09 -3.46
N PRO A 259 -5.87 20.41 -3.54
CA PRO A 259 -6.12 21.24 -2.38
C PRO A 259 -7.46 20.87 -1.71
N GLY A 260 -7.47 20.95 -0.37
CA GLY A 260 -8.68 20.80 0.43
C GLY A 260 -9.52 22.08 0.45
N GLY A 261 -10.84 21.98 0.50
CA GLY A 261 -11.71 23.15 0.60
C GLY A 261 -13.17 22.89 0.25
N PHE A 262 -13.98 23.95 0.33
CA PHE A 262 -15.42 23.89 0.00
C PHE A 262 -15.67 23.88 -1.51
N LEU A 263 -14.81 24.53 -2.30
CA LEU A 263 -14.92 24.65 -3.76
C LEU A 263 -13.97 23.70 -4.52
N THR A 264 -13.40 22.72 -3.84
CA THR A 264 -12.42 21.78 -4.40
C THR A 264 -12.99 20.36 -4.43
N ALA A 265 -12.34 19.47 -5.20
CA ALA A 265 -12.73 18.06 -5.33
C ALA A 265 -12.68 17.30 -4.00
N VAL A 266 -11.79 17.71 -3.10
CA VAL A 266 -11.52 17.03 -1.83
C VAL A 266 -11.68 18.00 -0.67
N ARG A 267 -12.31 17.55 0.44
CA ARG A 267 -12.46 18.39 1.64
C ARG A 267 -11.14 18.62 2.40
N VAL A 268 -10.22 17.67 2.27
CA VAL A 268 -8.90 17.68 2.92
C VAL A 268 -7.88 17.39 1.85
N ALA A 269 -6.78 18.15 1.86
CA ALA A 269 -5.77 18.08 0.83
C ALA A 269 -5.20 16.65 0.66
N GLU A 270 -5.03 16.27 -0.60
CA GLU A 270 -4.42 15.00 -1.02
C GLU A 270 -3.18 15.25 -1.87
N TYR A 271 -2.27 14.29 -1.82
CA TYR A 271 -1.05 14.27 -2.60
C TYR A 271 -0.95 12.90 -3.26
N ILE A 272 -0.64 12.89 -4.55
CA ILE A 272 -0.63 11.68 -5.36
C ILE A 272 0.74 11.53 -6.00
N ALA A 273 1.42 10.45 -5.66
CA ALA A 273 2.67 10.03 -6.29
C ALA A 273 2.38 8.97 -7.36
N TYR A 274 3.00 9.09 -8.53
CA TYR A 274 2.80 8.18 -9.65
C TYR A 274 3.97 7.23 -9.88
N GLU A 275 5.08 7.45 -9.17
CA GLU A 275 6.22 6.53 -9.15
C GLU A 275 6.37 5.95 -7.74
N PRO A 276 6.32 4.61 -7.57
CA PRO A 276 6.31 4.02 -6.24
C PRO A 276 7.54 4.33 -5.38
N HIS A 277 8.69 4.59 -5.99
CA HIS A 277 9.92 4.94 -5.27
C HIS A 277 9.86 6.34 -4.63
N GLN A 278 8.89 7.19 -5.01
CA GLN A 278 8.70 8.52 -4.41
C GLN A 278 8.23 8.47 -2.96
N ALA A 279 7.77 7.32 -2.46
CA ALA A 279 7.25 7.21 -1.10
C ALA A 279 7.97 6.11 -0.33
N ILE A 280 8.49 6.46 0.85
CA ILE A 280 9.17 5.52 1.74
C ILE A 280 8.43 5.51 3.10
N PRO A 281 7.92 4.34 3.55
CA PRO A 281 7.30 4.24 4.87
C PRO A 281 8.37 4.46 5.95
N ARG A 282 8.12 5.43 6.84
CA ARG A 282 9.04 5.80 7.93
C ARG A 282 8.55 5.24 9.26
N TYR A 283 7.25 5.34 9.52
CA TYR A 283 6.63 4.82 10.74
C TYR A 283 5.34 4.07 10.46
N VAL A 284 5.09 3.07 11.31
CA VAL A 284 3.77 2.45 11.51
C VAL A 284 3.19 3.00 12.80
N ILE A 285 2.00 3.60 12.70
CA ILE A 285 1.28 4.17 13.84
C ILE A 285 0.06 3.29 14.10
N GLU A 286 0.05 2.60 15.24
CA GLU A 286 -1.11 1.90 15.77
C GLU A 286 -1.88 2.87 16.67
N PHE A 287 -3.19 2.98 16.47
CA PHE A 287 -4.01 4.00 17.13
C PHE A 287 -5.38 3.49 17.55
N SER A 288 -6.06 4.30 18.36
CA SER A 288 -7.51 4.20 18.57
C SER A 288 -8.20 5.52 18.24
N SER A 289 -9.39 5.44 17.65
CA SER A 289 -10.28 6.60 17.51
C SER A 289 -10.88 6.97 18.86
N VAL A 290 -10.76 8.24 19.24
CA VAL A 290 -11.35 8.79 20.47
C VAL A 290 -12.52 9.69 20.07
N LYS A 291 -13.70 9.45 20.63
CA LYS A 291 -14.88 10.30 20.37
C LYS A 291 -14.64 11.69 20.97
N THR A 292 -14.90 12.72 20.18
CA THR A 292 -14.69 14.14 20.53
C THR A 292 -15.98 14.89 20.71
#